data_AF-A0A2A5IKW1-F1
#
_entry.id   AF-A0A2A5IKW1-F1
#
_cell.length_a   1.000
_cell.length_b   1.000
_cell.length_c   1.000
_cell.angle_alpha   90.00
_cell.angle_beta   90.00
_cell.angle_gamma   90.00
#
_symmetry.space_group_name_H-M   'P 1'
#
loop_
_entity.id
_entity.type
_entity.pdbx_description
1 polymer ?
#
loop_
_entity_poly.entity_id
_entity_poly.type
_entity_poly.pdbx_seq_one_letter_code
_entity_poly.pdbx_strand_id
1 'polypeptide(L)'
;MSKYPYKHQTGSVVYKVENYRFQFRSHYAADIEILDVPNENTSFQFKIVENKKLWGDLPSELLERQHAGNQELKPFGCELIFYPNKHEAIQAATDTIEKILDKYKTSSKFD
;
A
#
# COMPACT_ATOMS: atom_id res chain seq x y z
N MET A 1 -1.77 -24.76 -14.17
CA MET A 1 -2.23 -23.62 -15.00
C MET A 1 -3.51 -23.09 -14.40
N SER A 2 -3.43 -21.94 -13.74
CA SER A 2 -4.59 -21.24 -13.20
C SER A 2 -5.47 -20.78 -14.37
N LYS A 3 -6.72 -21.25 -14.43
CA LYS A 3 -7.68 -20.81 -15.46
C LYS A 3 -8.31 -19.52 -14.95
N TYR A 4 -7.90 -18.41 -15.54
CA TYR A 4 -8.60 -17.15 -15.41
C TYR A 4 -10.09 -17.35 -15.77
N PRO A 5 -11.05 -17.01 -14.87
CA PRO A 5 -12.43 -17.51 -14.98
C PRO A 5 -13.26 -16.81 -16.08
N TYR A 6 -12.74 -15.74 -16.68
CA TYR A 6 -13.45 -14.96 -17.68
C TYR A 6 -12.79 -15.05 -19.07
N LYS A 7 -13.61 -14.98 -20.12
CA LYS A 7 -13.14 -14.89 -21.50
C LYS A 7 -12.84 -13.41 -21.83
N HIS A 8 -11.58 -13.00 -21.79
CA HIS A 8 -11.16 -11.66 -22.19
C HIS A 8 -10.09 -11.71 -23.29
N GLN A 9 -9.91 -10.60 -24.01
CA GLN A 9 -8.80 -10.46 -24.94
C GLN A 9 -7.47 -10.58 -24.18
N THR A 10 -6.45 -11.13 -24.84
CA THR A 10 -5.10 -11.24 -24.27
C THR A 10 -4.62 -9.85 -23.80
N GLY A 11 -4.19 -9.75 -22.54
CA GLY A 11 -3.75 -8.49 -21.92
C GLY A 11 -4.84 -7.72 -21.16
N SER A 12 -6.10 -8.17 -21.20
CA SER A 12 -7.18 -7.61 -20.36
C SER A 12 -7.32 -8.40 -19.07
N VAL A 13 -7.41 -7.70 -17.93
CA VAL A 13 -7.62 -8.29 -16.61
C VAL A 13 -8.80 -7.61 -15.91
N VAL A 14 -9.73 -8.42 -15.43
CA VAL A 14 -10.75 -8.07 -14.43
C VAL A 14 -10.22 -8.46 -13.05
N TYR A 15 -10.30 -7.51 -12.13
CA TYR A 15 -9.90 -7.67 -10.74
C TYR A 15 -10.90 -6.97 -9.83
N LYS A 16 -10.96 -7.41 -8.58
CA LYS A 16 -11.74 -6.77 -7.54
C LYS A 16 -10.87 -5.71 -6.86
N VAL A 17 -11.44 -4.53 -6.66
CA VAL A 17 -10.80 -3.46 -5.88
C VAL A 17 -11.46 -3.38 -4.51
N GLU A 18 -10.66 -3.45 -3.45
CA GLU A 18 -11.10 -3.20 -2.07
C GLU A 18 -10.34 -2.00 -1.50
N ASN A 19 -11.07 -1.02 -0.97
CA ASN A 19 -10.49 0.20 -0.41
C ASN A 19 -10.54 0.17 1.12
N TYR A 20 -9.42 0.53 1.74
CA TYR A 20 -9.24 0.57 3.18
C TYR A 20 -8.72 1.94 3.59
N ARG A 21 -9.12 2.38 4.79
CA ARG A 21 -8.55 3.55 5.44
C ARG A 21 -7.66 3.09 6.57
N PHE A 22 -6.42 3.55 6.56
CA PHE A 22 -5.44 3.24 7.57
C PHE A 22 -5.31 4.41 8.57
N GLN A 23 -5.31 4.06 9.85
CA GLN A 23 -5.00 4.99 10.93
C GLN A 23 -3.66 4.63 11.55
N PHE A 24 -2.82 5.63 11.75
CA PHE A 24 -1.55 5.51 12.46
C PHE A 24 -1.61 6.38 13.72
N ARG A 25 -1.40 5.77 14.89
CA ARG A 25 -1.45 6.45 16.21
C ARG A 25 -2.70 7.34 16.36
N SER A 26 -3.88 6.80 16.06
CA SER A 26 -5.19 7.48 16.11
C SER A 26 -5.40 8.62 15.11
N HIS A 27 -4.54 8.75 14.10
CA HIS A 27 -4.67 9.75 13.04
C HIS A 27 -4.89 9.06 11.70
N TYR A 28 -5.80 9.61 10.91
CA TYR A 28 -5.98 9.16 9.54
C TYR A 28 -4.69 9.40 8.75
N ALA A 29 -4.15 8.32 8.18
CA ALA A 29 -2.78 8.30 7.69
C ALA A 29 -2.66 7.91 6.22
N ALA A 30 -3.46 6.97 5.73
CA ALA A 30 -3.40 6.56 4.33
C ALA A 30 -4.71 5.94 3.83
N ASP A 31 -4.95 6.06 2.53
CA ASP A 31 -5.84 5.19 1.78
C ASP A 31 -5.03 4.00 1.24
N ILE A 32 -5.56 2.78 1.37
CA ILE A 32 -4.98 1.55 0.81
C ILE A 32 -6.00 0.94 -0.14
N GLU A 33 -5.55 0.57 -1.34
CA GLU A 33 -6.31 -0.11 -2.36
C GLU A 33 -5.71 -1.49 -2.60
N ILE A 34 -6.53 -2.53 -2.47
CA ILE A 34 -6.14 -3.92 -2.75
C ILE A 34 -6.74 -4.35 -4.08
N LEU A 35 -5.88 -4.87 -4.97
CA LEU A 35 -6.26 -5.43 -6.26
C LEU A 35 -6.22 -6.96 -6.18
N ASP A 36 -7.40 -7.57 -6.12
CA ASP A 36 -7.57 -9.02 -6.04
C ASP A 36 -7.97 -9.58 -7.41
N VAL A 37 -7.01 -10.19 -8.09
CA VAL A 37 -7.20 -10.80 -9.42
C VAL A 37 -7.57 -12.28 -9.23
N PRO A 38 -8.73 -12.74 -9.73
CA PRO A 38 -9.16 -14.12 -9.53
C PRO A 38 -8.16 -15.17 -10.03
N ASN A 39 -7.77 -16.09 -9.15
CA ASN A 39 -6.78 -17.15 -9.38
C ASN A 39 -5.36 -16.65 -9.74
N GLU A 40 -5.05 -15.40 -9.42
CA GLU A 40 -3.72 -14.81 -9.50
C GLU A 40 -3.35 -14.21 -8.13
N ASN A 41 -2.17 -13.61 -8.04
CA ASN A 41 -1.71 -12.97 -6.82
C ASN A 41 -2.40 -11.60 -6.62
N THR A 42 -2.59 -11.23 -5.37
CA THR A 42 -3.12 -9.93 -4.95
C THR A 42 -2.00 -8.89 -4.94
N SER A 43 -2.27 -7.65 -5.34
CA SER A 43 -1.35 -6.53 -5.13
C SER A 43 -2.02 -5.42 -4.31
N PHE A 44 -1.23 -4.46 -3.85
CA PHE A 44 -1.75 -3.27 -3.17
C PHE A 44 -1.16 -2.01 -3.75
N GLN A 45 -1.89 -0.92 -3.56
CA GLN A 45 -1.42 0.45 -3.70
C GLN A 45 -1.85 1.25 -2.48
N PHE A 46 -1.08 2.26 -2.10
CA PHE A 46 -1.50 3.16 -1.04
C PHE A 46 -1.13 4.61 -1.35
N LYS A 47 -1.85 5.53 -0.71
CA LYS A 47 -1.58 6.96 -0.73
C LYS A 47 -1.53 7.47 0.71
N ILE A 48 -0.38 8.02 1.12
CA ILE A 48 -0.24 8.65 2.43
C ILE A 48 -0.83 10.05 2.39
N VAL A 49 -1.62 10.38 3.39
CA VAL A 49 -2.25 11.70 3.54
C VAL A 49 -1.21 12.69 4.03
N GLU A 50 -1.14 13.86 3.41
CA GLU A 50 -0.24 14.92 3.87
C GLU A 50 -0.61 15.38 5.29
N ASN A 51 0.36 15.34 6.20
CA ASN A 51 0.19 15.89 7.55
C ASN A 51 1.50 16.51 8.06
N LYS A 52 1.65 17.80 7.81
CA LYS A 52 2.84 18.58 8.20
C LYS A 52 3.12 18.60 9.71
N LYS A 53 2.13 18.25 10.54
CA LYS A 53 2.27 18.25 12.01
C LYS A 53 2.82 16.94 12.56
N LEU A 54 2.51 15.82 11.92
CA LEU A 54 2.82 14.47 12.42
C LEU A 54 3.95 13.80 11.65
N TRP A 55 4.05 14.05 10.34
CA TRP A 55 5.10 13.53 9.46
C TRP A 55 5.53 14.60 8.46
N GLY A 56 5.90 15.77 8.97
CA GLY A 56 6.18 16.95 8.15
C GLY A 56 7.41 16.85 7.25
N ASP A 57 8.33 15.94 7.57
CA ASP A 57 9.53 15.67 6.76
C ASP A 57 9.31 14.57 5.71
N LEU A 58 8.06 14.09 5.55
CA LEU A 58 7.73 13.08 4.56
C LEU A 58 7.90 13.66 3.14
N PRO A 59 8.75 13.05 2.29
CA PRO A 59 8.97 13.52 0.92
C PRO A 59 7.68 13.50 0.10
N SER A 60 7.51 14.50 -0.77
CA SER A 60 6.32 14.62 -1.63
C SER A 60 6.13 13.42 -2.55
N GLU A 61 7.22 12.74 -2.94
CA GLU A 61 7.14 11.52 -3.75
C GLU A 61 6.35 10.42 -3.05
N LEU A 62 6.36 10.38 -1.72
CA LEU A 62 5.61 9.41 -0.90
C LEU A 62 4.15 9.82 -0.63
N LEU A 63 3.78 11.08 -0.87
CA LEU A 63 2.44 11.64 -0.61
C LEU A 63 1.50 11.56 -1.83
N GLU A 64 2.04 11.76 -3.04
CA GLU A 64 1.21 12.04 -4.21
C GLU A 64 0.92 10.83 -5.11
N ARG A 65 1.62 9.71 -4.91
CA ARG A 65 1.52 8.53 -5.77
C ARG A 65 0.81 7.37 -5.09
N GLN A 66 0.00 6.65 -5.86
CA GLN A 66 -0.41 5.29 -5.50
C GLN A 66 0.84 4.41 -5.62
N HIS A 67 1.38 4.00 -4.47
CA HIS A 67 2.61 3.19 -4.43
C HIS A 67 2.27 1.71 -4.59
N ALA A 68 2.54 1.15 -5.77
CA ALA A 68 2.56 -0.29 -5.99
C ALA A 68 4.00 -0.78 -5.89
N GLY A 69 4.25 -1.81 -5.05
CA GLY A 69 5.57 -2.36 -4.75
C GLY A 69 6.57 -2.29 -5.91
N ASN A 70 7.57 -1.41 -5.81
CA ASN A 70 8.76 -1.35 -6.66
C ASN A 70 9.82 -0.48 -5.96
N GLN A 71 11.05 -0.43 -6.51
CA GLN A 71 12.32 0.15 -6.02
C GLN A 71 12.24 1.22 -4.92
N GLU A 72 11.30 2.16 -5.00
CA GLU A 72 11.05 3.22 -4.01
C GLU A 72 10.68 2.67 -2.61
N LEU A 73 10.04 1.50 -2.53
CA LEU A 73 9.62 0.86 -1.28
C LEU A 73 10.63 -0.17 -0.73
N LYS A 74 11.69 -0.50 -1.47
CA LYS A 74 12.76 -1.41 -1.00
C LYS A 74 13.40 -0.96 0.32
N PRO A 75 13.70 0.34 0.55
CA PRO A 75 14.25 0.80 1.83
C PRO A 75 13.33 0.54 3.04
N PHE A 76 12.04 0.27 2.79
CA PHE A 76 11.03 -0.01 3.82
C PHE A 76 10.72 -1.52 3.92
N GLY A 77 11.46 -2.38 3.20
CA GLY A 77 11.32 -3.83 3.25
C GLY A 77 10.18 -4.39 2.39
N CYS A 78 9.64 -3.60 1.46
CA CYS A 78 8.69 -4.10 0.47
C CYS A 78 9.45 -4.63 -0.74
N GLU A 79 9.64 -5.96 -0.79
CA GLU A 79 10.38 -6.63 -1.88
C GLU A 79 9.45 -7.25 -2.94
N LEU A 80 8.20 -7.53 -2.59
CA LEU A 80 7.21 -8.18 -3.45
C LEU A 80 6.16 -7.19 -3.95
N ILE A 81 5.79 -7.33 -5.23
CA ILE A 81 4.70 -6.58 -5.89
C ILE A 81 3.37 -7.34 -5.75
N PHE A 82 3.46 -8.65 -5.54
CA PHE A 82 2.37 -9.60 -5.63
C PHE A 82 2.41 -10.55 -4.43
N TYR A 83 1.26 -10.73 -3.80
CA TYR A 83 1.06 -11.51 -2.60
C TYR A 83 0.10 -12.68 -2.87
N PRO A 84 0.31 -13.85 -2.25
CA PRO A 84 -0.54 -15.02 -2.42
C PRO A 84 -2.02 -14.79 -2.12
N ASN A 85 -2.34 -13.86 -1.22
CA ASN A 85 -3.70 -13.54 -0.84
C ASN A 85 -3.84 -12.11 -0.30
N LYS A 86 -5.09 -11.67 -0.17
CA LYS A 86 -5.46 -10.35 0.34
C LYS A 86 -4.91 -10.03 1.74
N HIS A 87 -4.93 -10.99 2.67
CA HIS A 87 -4.50 -10.71 4.04
C HIS A 87 -3.01 -10.36 4.08
N GLU A 88 -2.19 -11.09 3.32
CA GLU A 88 -0.77 -10.79 3.18
C GLU A 88 -0.52 -9.45 2.48
N ALA A 89 -1.30 -9.12 1.45
CA ALA A 89 -1.21 -7.82 0.79
C ALA A 89 -1.56 -6.65 1.73
N ILE A 90 -2.62 -6.81 2.54
CA ILE A 90 -3.01 -5.80 3.53
C ILE A 90 -1.92 -5.64 4.59
N GLN A 91 -1.41 -6.75 5.15
CA GLN A 91 -0.36 -6.69 6.18
C GLN A 91 0.90 -6.01 5.64
N ALA A 92 1.31 -6.36 4.41
CA ALA A 92 2.48 -5.74 3.80
C ALA A 92 2.28 -4.24 3.53
N ALA A 93 1.07 -3.84 3.11
CA ALA A 93 0.72 -2.43 2.94
C ALA A 93 0.80 -1.67 4.27
N THR A 94 0.20 -2.21 5.33
CA THR A 94 0.21 -1.59 6.66
C THR A 94 1.62 -1.49 7.21
N ASP A 95 2.40 -2.58 7.18
CA ASP A 95 3.79 -2.60 7.68
C ASP A 95 4.66 -1.59 6.94
N THR A 96 4.46 -1.45 5.63
CA THR A 96 5.20 -0.50 4.80
C THR A 96 4.85 0.93 5.18
N ILE A 97 3.56 1.26 5.29
CA ILE A 97 3.11 2.59 5.69
C ILE A 97 3.57 2.93 7.10
N GLU A 98 3.48 2.00 8.05
CA GLU A 98 3.98 2.17 9.41
C GLU A 98 5.47 2.52 9.43
N LYS A 99 6.32 1.76 8.71
CA LYS A 99 7.75 2.05 8.62
C LYS A 99 8.05 3.41 7.99
N ILE A 100 7.29 3.80 6.97
CA ILE A 100 7.42 5.13 6.35
C ILE A 100 7.08 6.20 7.39
N LEU A 101 5.92 6.11 8.03
CA LEU A 101 5.46 7.10 8.99
C LEU A 101 6.34 7.15 10.23
N ASP A 102 6.82 6.02 10.75
CA ASP A 102 7.76 6.00 11.88
C ASP A 102 9.12 6.60 11.54
N LYS A 103 9.57 6.49 10.28
CA LYS A 103 10.82 7.11 9.83
C LYS A 103 10.70 8.63 9.73
N TYR A 104 9.55 9.14 9.30
CA TYR A 104 9.32 10.57 9.06
C TYR A 104 8.49 11.24 10.15
N LYS A 105 8.17 10.54 11.24
CA LYS A 105 7.42 11.14 12.34
C LYS A 105 8.18 12.33 12.87
N THR A 106 7.47 13.44 12.99
CA THR A 106 7.98 14.58 13.73
C THR A 106 8.15 14.12 15.17
N SER A 107 9.35 14.29 15.74
CA SER A 107 9.63 13.95 17.14
C SER A 107 8.75 14.81 18.06
N SER A 108 7.52 14.36 18.28
CA SER A 108 6.63 14.97 19.24
C SER A 108 7.04 14.44 20.60
N LYS A 109 7.33 15.35 21.54
CA LYS A 109 7.56 15.08 22.97
C LYS A 109 6.32 14.52 23.70
N PHE A 110 5.54 13.67 23.04
CA PHE A 110 4.27 13.14 23.52
C PHE A 110 4.13 11.63 23.21
N ASP A 111 5.24 10.90 23.22
CA ASP A 111 5.23 9.46 23.57
C ASP A 111 5.31 9.34 25.10
#